data_AF-A0A818SZ52-F1
#
_entry.id   AF-A0A818SZ52-F1
#
_cell.length_a   1.000
_cell.length_b   1.000
_cell.length_c   1.000
_cell.angle_alpha   90.00
_cell.angle_beta   90.00
_cell.angle_gamma   90.00
#
_symmetry.space_group_name_H-M   'P 1'
#
loop_
_entity.id
_entity.type
_entity.pdbx_description
1 polymer ?
#
loop_
_entity_poly.entity_id
_entity_poly.type
_entity_poly.pdbx_seq_one_letter_code
_entity_poly.pdbx_strand_id
1 'polypeptide(L)'
;EIPGGPLLFSDQWLTSDRLTQEAGLIGSPFKWEGEPTDLLINGQRNFVMTLRPNTKYLLRLIGATSLSTIVFGIYQHPMTVVEVDGTLIKPKPNVNSLELASGQRYAVIIETKKQSQGVFLMETTIRWRALPTNSSCIGVLRYGSISQIPSDLSILPRPTLANETELLTFSFNNPYETMFSLDKMPTKSSNREYFLLATQDLTSDGLGYRWKINNAVLDMSQLQSVAAPFLFDLYNGNQQNLFKNVTYVVEQNEIVDIVIQNTVALNGVCESHPFHMHGHKFWVHSYGSGMYQKLKPTASISFPVLRDTQTVYATQYAYFTSNRTANNHRLPCGWTKIRMIVDNPGLWMFHCHIGAHSYMDMYILLKEDIAHLTMESLAQH
;
A
#
# COMPACT_ATOMS: atom_id res chain seq x y z
N GLU A 1 0.75 14.67 -20.97
CA GLU A 1 0.03 13.53 -20.37
C GLU A 1 -0.44 12.59 -21.48
N ILE A 2 -0.69 11.32 -21.19
CA ILE A 2 -1.16 10.37 -22.21
C ILE A 2 -2.64 10.58 -22.56
N PRO A 3 -3.04 10.34 -23.81
CA PRO A 3 -4.46 10.18 -24.15
C PRO A 3 -5.01 8.95 -23.41
N GLY A 4 -5.97 9.14 -22.50
CA GLY A 4 -6.60 8.05 -21.75
C GLY A 4 -6.44 8.09 -20.23
N GLY A 5 -5.72 9.07 -19.67
CA GLY A 5 -5.63 9.26 -18.22
C GLY A 5 -4.61 8.33 -17.54
N PRO A 6 -4.75 8.05 -16.23
CA PRO A 6 -3.81 7.19 -15.50
C PRO A 6 -3.88 5.72 -15.95
N LEU A 7 -2.85 4.95 -15.60
CA LEU A 7 -2.86 3.48 -15.63
C LEU A 7 -3.20 2.97 -14.21
N LEU A 8 -4.43 2.51 -14.05
CA LEU A 8 -4.92 1.82 -12.87
C LEU A 8 -4.63 0.33 -12.99
N PHE A 9 -3.96 -0.22 -11.99
CA PHE A 9 -3.71 -1.65 -11.86
C PHE A 9 -4.64 -2.21 -10.81
N SER A 10 -5.43 -3.21 -11.16
CA SER A 10 -6.38 -3.84 -10.25
C SER A 10 -6.32 -5.36 -10.38
N ASP A 11 -6.88 -6.04 -9.39
CA ASP A 11 -7.11 -7.47 -9.39
C ASP A 11 -8.61 -7.76 -9.29
N GLN A 12 -9.04 -8.92 -9.79
CA GLN A 12 -10.45 -9.31 -9.79
C GLN A 12 -10.66 -10.78 -9.45
N TRP A 13 -11.81 -11.07 -8.83
CA TRP A 13 -12.31 -12.41 -8.54
C TRP A 13 -13.58 -12.65 -9.33
N LEU A 14 -13.64 -13.76 -10.07
CA LEU A 14 -14.82 -14.14 -10.87
C LEU A 14 -15.65 -15.25 -10.20
N THR A 15 -15.19 -15.78 -9.06
CA THR A 15 -15.74 -17.01 -8.45
C THR A 15 -16.88 -16.76 -7.46
N SER A 16 -16.97 -15.57 -6.87
CA SER A 16 -18.02 -15.21 -5.91
C SER A 16 -18.25 -13.70 -5.90
N ASP A 17 -19.47 -13.26 -5.57
CA ASP A 17 -19.77 -11.85 -5.42
C ASP A 17 -19.13 -11.26 -4.14
N ARG A 18 -19.05 -9.92 -4.10
CA ARG A 18 -18.45 -9.18 -2.98
C ARG A 18 -19.05 -9.54 -1.62
N LEU A 19 -20.38 -9.65 -1.50
CA LEU A 19 -21.02 -9.89 -0.20
C LEU A 19 -20.71 -11.28 0.32
N THR A 20 -20.65 -12.27 -0.57
CA THR A 20 -20.23 -13.64 -0.22
C THR A 20 -18.77 -13.67 0.25
N GLN A 21 -17.88 -12.91 -0.37
CA GLN A 21 -16.48 -12.81 0.06
C GLN A 21 -16.37 -12.14 1.43
N GLU A 22 -17.02 -10.99 1.61
CA GLU A 22 -17.06 -10.26 2.88
C GLU A 22 -17.62 -11.12 4.02
N ALA A 23 -18.73 -11.83 3.78
CA ALA A 23 -19.33 -12.74 4.77
C ALA A 23 -18.39 -13.90 5.12
N GLY A 24 -17.59 -14.40 4.16
CA GLY A 24 -16.58 -15.43 4.39
C GLY A 24 -15.42 -14.95 5.27
N LEU A 25 -14.96 -13.71 5.06
CA LEU A 25 -13.82 -13.12 5.77
C LEU A 25 -14.05 -12.91 7.26
N ILE A 26 -15.27 -12.56 7.65
CA ILE A 26 -15.67 -12.39 9.06
C ILE A 26 -16.53 -13.55 9.58
N GLY A 27 -16.71 -14.59 8.75
CA GLY A 27 -17.53 -15.75 9.04
C GLY A 27 -16.88 -16.70 10.04
N SER A 28 -17.73 -17.51 10.68
CA SER A 28 -17.35 -18.63 11.53
C SER A 28 -18.17 -19.85 11.06
N PRO A 29 -17.59 -20.77 10.25
CA PRO A 29 -16.18 -20.86 9.89
C PRO A 29 -15.73 -19.80 8.88
N PHE A 30 -14.46 -19.40 8.98
CA PHE A 30 -13.81 -18.50 8.03
C PHE A 30 -13.69 -19.13 6.64
N LYS A 31 -13.82 -18.27 5.63
CA LYS A 31 -13.60 -18.63 4.23
C LYS A 31 -12.81 -17.53 3.52
N TRP A 32 -11.58 -17.86 3.14
CA TRP A 32 -10.73 -17.00 2.30
C TRP A 32 -11.29 -16.89 0.88
N GLU A 33 -11.25 -15.69 0.30
CA GLU A 33 -11.65 -15.42 -1.08
C GLU A 33 -10.72 -16.07 -2.13
N GLY A 34 -9.50 -16.44 -1.73
CA GLY A 34 -8.49 -17.01 -2.61
C GLY A 34 -7.65 -15.96 -3.31
N GLU A 35 -6.72 -16.41 -4.15
CA GLU A 35 -5.97 -15.52 -5.02
C GLU A 35 -6.87 -14.93 -6.12
N PRO A 36 -6.57 -13.72 -6.62
CA PRO A 36 -7.35 -13.13 -7.70
C PRO A 36 -7.32 -13.99 -8.95
N THR A 37 -8.45 -14.00 -9.65
CA THR A 37 -8.60 -14.68 -10.94
C THR A 37 -7.74 -14.02 -12.00
N ASP A 38 -7.70 -12.67 -12.03
CA ASP A 38 -6.94 -11.91 -13.01
C ASP A 38 -6.36 -10.61 -12.43
N LEU A 39 -5.20 -10.21 -12.95
CA LEU A 39 -4.76 -8.81 -12.93
C LEU A 39 -5.28 -8.05 -14.16
N LEU A 40 -5.50 -6.75 -14.01
CA LEU A 40 -6.02 -5.85 -15.03
C LEU A 40 -5.19 -4.56 -15.09
N ILE A 41 -5.08 -4.00 -16.30
CA ILE A 41 -4.62 -2.63 -16.56
C ILE A 41 -5.80 -1.84 -17.11
N ASN A 42 -6.23 -0.78 -16.43
CA ASN A 42 -7.42 -0.01 -16.76
C ASN A 42 -8.67 -0.89 -17.01
N GLY A 43 -8.85 -1.91 -16.17
CA GLY A 43 -9.97 -2.85 -16.26
C GLY A 43 -9.87 -3.89 -17.38
N GLN A 44 -8.72 -4.02 -18.05
CA GLN A 44 -8.54 -4.92 -19.19
C GLN A 44 -7.33 -5.85 -19.01
N ARG A 45 -7.45 -7.11 -19.46
CA ARG A 45 -6.30 -8.05 -19.51
C ARG A 45 -5.34 -7.81 -20.67
N ASN A 46 -5.85 -7.26 -21.78
CA ASN A 46 -5.11 -7.00 -23.01
C ASN A 46 -5.12 -5.51 -23.35
N PHE A 47 -4.79 -4.67 -22.37
CA PHE A 47 -4.84 -3.21 -22.51
C PHE A 47 -3.87 -2.73 -23.60
N VAL A 48 -4.35 -1.90 -24.53
CA VAL A 48 -3.52 -1.31 -25.59
C VAL A 48 -3.37 0.20 -25.38
N MET A 49 -2.13 0.65 -25.19
CA MET A 49 -1.75 2.06 -25.16
C MET A 49 -1.12 2.45 -26.49
N THR A 50 -1.67 3.46 -27.17
CA THR A 50 -1.08 3.97 -28.43
C THR A 50 -0.46 5.35 -28.22
N LEU A 51 0.85 5.47 -28.47
CA LEU A 51 1.61 6.70 -28.31
C LEU A 51 2.24 7.17 -29.62
N ARG A 52 2.55 8.46 -29.73
CA ARG A 52 3.38 8.99 -30.82
C ARG A 52 4.85 8.64 -30.58
N PRO A 53 5.62 8.30 -31.64
CA PRO A 53 7.06 8.08 -31.54
C PRO A 53 7.81 9.37 -31.16
N ASN A 54 9.07 9.23 -30.74
CA ASN A 54 9.97 10.34 -30.38
C ASN A 54 9.35 11.40 -29.44
N THR A 55 8.61 10.96 -28.43
CA THR A 55 7.84 11.85 -27.55
C THR A 55 7.99 11.40 -26.09
N LYS A 56 8.10 12.35 -25.16
CA LYS A 56 8.07 12.09 -23.72
C LYS A 56 6.65 12.13 -23.20
N TYR A 57 6.27 11.13 -22.41
CA TYR A 57 4.97 11.04 -21.77
C TYR A 57 5.10 10.88 -20.27
N LEU A 58 4.28 11.64 -19.53
CA LEU A 58 4.01 11.39 -18.13
C LEU A 58 2.90 10.33 -18.01
N LEU A 59 3.22 9.22 -17.38
CA LEU A 59 2.29 8.16 -16.98
C LEU A 59 2.05 8.26 -15.48
N ARG A 60 0.79 8.18 -15.05
CA ARG A 60 0.41 8.08 -13.65
C ARG A 60 -0.01 6.65 -13.36
N LEU A 61 0.75 5.94 -12.53
CA LEU A 61 0.53 4.55 -12.17
C LEU A 61 -0.20 4.52 -10.82
N ILE A 62 -1.29 3.76 -10.73
CA ILE A 62 -2.13 3.68 -9.52
C ILE A 62 -2.33 2.22 -9.11
N GLY A 63 -1.91 1.87 -7.90
CA GLY A 63 -2.15 0.55 -7.30
C GLY A 63 -3.55 0.48 -6.72
N ALA A 64 -4.52 0.08 -7.54
CA ALA A 64 -5.93 -0.08 -7.19
C ALA A 64 -6.29 -1.56 -7.00
N THR A 65 -5.37 -2.34 -6.45
CA THR A 65 -5.57 -3.76 -6.12
C THR A 65 -6.24 -3.91 -4.77
N SER A 66 -7.05 -4.95 -4.59
CA SER A 66 -7.62 -5.34 -3.29
C SER A 66 -6.62 -6.17 -2.47
N LEU A 67 -5.87 -7.07 -3.11
CA LEU A 67 -4.93 -7.97 -2.44
C LEU A 67 -3.49 -7.76 -2.92
N SER A 68 -3.29 -7.66 -4.22
CA SER A 68 -2.00 -7.88 -4.86
C SER A 68 -1.03 -6.71 -4.71
N THR A 69 0.21 -6.99 -4.30
CA THR A 69 1.35 -6.11 -4.62
C THR A 69 1.89 -6.55 -5.97
N ILE A 70 2.07 -5.61 -6.88
CA ILE A 70 2.50 -5.90 -8.24
C ILE A 70 3.85 -5.26 -8.54
N VAL A 71 4.53 -5.79 -9.56
CA VAL A 71 5.63 -5.10 -10.24
C VAL A 71 5.21 -4.84 -11.68
N PHE A 72 5.50 -3.64 -12.18
CA PHE A 72 5.18 -3.21 -13.55
C PHE A 72 6.43 -2.80 -14.32
N GLY A 73 6.49 -3.13 -15.60
CA GLY A 73 7.56 -2.68 -16.51
C GLY A 73 7.10 -2.62 -17.97
N ILE A 74 7.88 -1.91 -18.78
CA ILE A 74 7.64 -1.76 -20.23
C ILE A 74 8.91 -2.14 -20.98
N TYR A 75 8.81 -3.11 -21.90
CA TYR A 75 9.99 -3.63 -22.60
C TYR A 75 10.71 -2.53 -23.36
N GLN A 76 12.02 -2.36 -23.11
CA GLN A 76 12.90 -1.35 -23.71
C GLN A 76 12.43 0.12 -23.52
N HIS A 77 11.67 0.40 -22.46
CA HIS A 77 11.26 1.75 -22.06
C HIS A 77 11.54 1.94 -20.56
N PRO A 78 12.81 2.19 -20.17
CA PRO A 78 13.10 2.54 -18.80
C PRO A 78 12.31 3.80 -18.39
N MET A 79 11.82 3.78 -17.17
CA MET A 79 11.02 4.85 -16.58
C MET A 79 11.94 5.82 -15.83
N THR A 80 11.56 7.10 -15.83
CA THR A 80 12.09 8.10 -14.90
C THR A 80 11.01 8.43 -13.89
N VAL A 81 11.16 8.02 -12.63
CA VAL A 81 10.19 8.32 -11.57
C VAL A 81 10.33 9.78 -11.14
N VAL A 82 9.22 10.50 -11.08
CA VAL A 82 9.20 11.94 -10.77
C VAL A 82 8.23 12.31 -9.64
N GLU A 83 7.34 11.41 -9.26
CA GLU A 83 6.36 11.62 -8.17
C GLU A 83 6.09 10.30 -7.44
N VAL A 84 5.94 10.36 -6.13
CA VAL A 84 5.53 9.24 -5.24
C VAL A 84 4.38 9.72 -4.37
N ASP A 85 3.22 9.07 -4.44
CA ASP A 85 2.02 9.37 -3.64
C ASP A 85 1.66 10.88 -3.64
N GLY A 86 1.78 11.54 -4.80
CA GLY A 86 1.52 12.97 -4.96
C GLY A 86 2.62 13.90 -4.46
N THR A 87 3.79 13.39 -4.09
CA THR A 87 4.97 14.16 -3.66
C THR A 87 6.00 14.14 -4.77
N LEU A 88 6.40 15.32 -5.24
CA LEU A 88 7.42 15.44 -6.28
C LEU A 88 8.80 15.07 -5.71
N ILE A 89 9.52 14.23 -6.46
CA ILE A 89 10.86 13.78 -6.10
C ILE A 89 11.87 14.28 -7.11
N LYS A 90 13.16 14.32 -6.73
CA LYS A 90 14.23 14.45 -7.72
C LYS A 90 14.10 13.30 -8.72
N PRO A 91 14.10 13.59 -10.04
CA PRO A 91 13.89 12.56 -11.06
C PRO A 91 14.85 11.38 -10.88
N LYS A 92 14.30 10.17 -10.78
CA LYS A 92 15.05 8.93 -10.68
C LYS A 92 15.02 8.19 -12.02
N PRO A 93 16.05 8.35 -12.88
CA PRO A 93 16.08 7.73 -14.20
C PRO A 93 16.40 6.23 -14.13
N ASN A 94 16.24 5.56 -15.27
CA ASN A 94 16.68 4.18 -15.52
C ASN A 94 16.01 3.12 -14.63
N VAL A 95 14.74 3.32 -14.28
CA VAL A 95 13.94 2.34 -13.54
C VAL A 95 13.25 1.40 -14.53
N ASN A 96 13.73 0.17 -14.64
CA ASN A 96 13.20 -0.81 -15.60
C ASN A 96 11.86 -1.42 -15.17
N SER A 97 11.66 -1.56 -13.87
CA SER A 97 10.39 -2.00 -13.29
C SER A 97 10.16 -1.33 -11.95
N LEU A 98 8.90 -1.19 -11.56
CA LEU A 98 8.48 -0.50 -10.36
C LEU A 98 7.48 -1.36 -9.59
N GLU A 99 7.72 -1.53 -8.30
CA GLU A 99 6.73 -2.12 -7.40
C GLU A 99 5.64 -1.11 -7.06
N LEU A 100 4.41 -1.60 -7.02
CA LEU A 100 3.22 -0.84 -6.73
C LEU A 100 2.32 -1.68 -5.82
N ALA A 101 2.22 -1.28 -4.56
CA ALA A 101 1.27 -1.88 -3.62
C ALA A 101 -0.09 -1.18 -3.69
N SER A 102 -1.12 -1.82 -3.12
CA SER A 102 -2.44 -1.21 -2.98
C SER A 102 -2.35 0.13 -2.25
N GLY A 103 -3.01 1.16 -2.79
CA GLY A 103 -3.00 2.53 -2.27
C GLY A 103 -1.84 3.40 -2.77
N GLN A 104 -0.76 2.84 -3.32
CA GLN A 104 0.38 3.62 -3.81
C GLN A 104 0.14 4.19 -5.22
N ARG A 105 0.77 5.33 -5.51
CA ARG A 105 0.79 5.99 -6.81
C ARG A 105 2.18 6.48 -7.15
N TYR A 106 2.53 6.40 -8.42
CA TYR A 106 3.78 6.97 -8.94
C TYR A 106 3.52 7.70 -10.24
N ALA A 107 4.18 8.82 -10.46
CA ALA A 107 4.26 9.42 -11.79
C ALA A 107 5.63 9.13 -12.40
N VAL A 108 5.63 8.63 -13.63
CA VAL A 108 6.84 8.26 -14.36
C VAL A 108 6.86 8.88 -15.74
N ILE A 109 8.04 9.29 -16.19
CA ILE A 109 8.27 9.72 -17.56
C ILE A 109 8.82 8.54 -18.36
N ILE A 110 8.21 8.26 -19.50
CA ILE A 110 8.78 7.38 -20.53
C ILE A 110 9.07 8.18 -21.80
N GLU A 111 10.07 7.75 -22.55
CA GLU A 111 10.41 8.32 -23.85
C GLU A 111 10.19 7.26 -24.94
N THR A 112 9.32 7.56 -25.90
CA THR A 112 9.13 6.70 -27.07
C THR A 112 10.31 6.85 -28.02
N LYS A 113 10.70 5.75 -28.66
CA LYS A 113 11.84 5.67 -29.57
C LYS A 113 11.55 6.42 -30.87
N LYS A 114 12.63 6.71 -31.61
CA LYS A 114 12.59 7.44 -32.90
C LYS A 114 11.89 6.69 -34.04
N GLN A 115 11.84 5.36 -33.98
CA GLN A 115 11.16 4.57 -35.00
C GLN A 115 9.68 4.95 -35.10
N SER A 116 9.16 5.09 -36.32
CA SER A 116 7.79 5.54 -36.55
C SER A 116 6.73 4.49 -36.19
N GLN A 117 7.15 3.22 -36.09
CA GLN A 117 6.31 2.06 -35.81
C GLN A 117 6.97 1.17 -34.75
N GLY A 118 6.17 0.48 -33.96
CA GLY A 118 6.66 -0.41 -32.91
C GLY A 118 5.55 -0.96 -32.02
N VAL A 119 5.72 -2.20 -31.58
CA VAL A 119 4.83 -2.88 -30.64
C VAL A 119 5.70 -3.47 -29.53
N PHE A 120 5.39 -3.11 -28.29
CA PHE A 120 6.16 -3.48 -27.10
C PHE A 120 5.21 -4.02 -26.03
N LEU A 121 5.67 -5.02 -25.28
CA LEU A 121 4.89 -5.53 -24.16
C LEU A 121 5.07 -4.63 -22.93
N MET A 122 3.95 -4.36 -22.30
CA MET A 122 3.86 -3.93 -20.91
C MET A 122 3.49 -5.15 -20.09
N GLU A 123 4.11 -5.32 -18.93
CA GLU A 123 3.82 -6.47 -18.08
C GLU A 123 3.66 -6.03 -16.64
N THR A 124 2.66 -6.59 -15.99
CA THR A 124 2.51 -6.54 -14.54
C THR A 124 2.32 -7.93 -13.97
N THR A 125 2.88 -8.19 -12.79
CA THR A 125 2.84 -9.50 -12.14
C THR A 125 2.83 -9.36 -10.62
N ILE A 126 2.26 -10.34 -9.92
CA ILE A 126 2.16 -10.38 -8.46
C ILE A 126 3.54 -10.64 -7.83
N ARG A 127 3.78 -10.07 -6.64
CA ARG A 127 4.93 -10.35 -5.75
C ARG A 127 4.47 -10.61 -4.32
N TRP A 128 5.37 -11.17 -3.50
CA TRP A 128 5.21 -11.40 -2.05
C TRP A 128 4.21 -12.46 -1.61
N ARG A 129 3.62 -13.19 -2.56
CA ARG A 129 2.64 -14.24 -2.30
C ARG A 129 2.70 -15.31 -3.39
N ALA A 130 1.92 -16.37 -3.20
CA ALA A 130 1.78 -17.42 -4.19
C ALA A 130 1.37 -16.84 -5.54
N LEU A 131 2.03 -17.25 -6.62
CA LEU A 131 1.64 -16.84 -7.95
C LEU A 131 0.45 -17.71 -8.39
N PRO A 132 -0.78 -17.17 -8.55
CA PRO A 132 -1.85 -17.91 -9.20
C PRO A 132 -1.48 -18.20 -10.66
N THR A 133 -2.22 -19.12 -11.30
CA THR A 133 -2.04 -19.48 -12.72
C THR A 133 -2.07 -18.24 -13.63
N ASN A 134 -2.88 -17.25 -13.25
CA ASN A 134 -3.08 -15.98 -13.95
C ASN A 134 -2.39 -14.80 -13.25
N SER A 135 -1.23 -15.03 -12.63
CA SER A 135 -0.47 -14.05 -11.83
C SER A 135 0.06 -12.84 -12.59
N SER A 136 -0.06 -12.80 -13.92
CA SER A 136 0.49 -11.73 -14.74
C SER A 136 -0.53 -11.22 -15.76
N CYS A 137 -0.48 -9.91 -16.05
CA CYS A 137 -1.28 -9.24 -17.06
C CYS A 137 -0.35 -8.59 -18.09
N ILE A 138 -0.67 -8.74 -19.37
CA ILE A 138 0.12 -8.26 -20.51
C ILE A 138 -0.65 -7.15 -21.23
N GLY A 139 -0.08 -5.95 -21.20
CA GLY A 139 -0.52 -4.85 -22.03
C GLY A 139 0.37 -4.68 -23.26
N VAL A 140 -0.08 -3.86 -24.21
CA VAL A 140 0.66 -3.53 -25.42
C VAL A 140 0.86 -2.01 -25.51
N LEU A 141 2.10 -1.58 -25.59
CA LEU A 141 2.47 -0.23 -26.02
C LEU A 141 2.72 -0.25 -27.54
N ARG A 142 1.89 0.46 -28.29
CA ARG A 142 1.97 0.61 -29.73
C ARG A 142 2.36 2.03 -30.12
N TYR A 143 3.19 2.17 -31.15
CA TYR A 143 3.49 3.47 -31.76
C TYR A 143 2.60 3.75 -32.97
N GLY A 144 1.82 4.83 -32.91
CA GLY A 144 0.88 5.19 -33.97
C GLY A 144 -0.24 4.16 -34.18
N SER A 145 -1.20 4.48 -35.04
CA SER A 145 -2.36 3.62 -35.32
C SER A 145 -2.10 2.55 -36.39
N ILE A 146 -0.99 2.64 -37.12
CA ILE A 146 -0.69 1.79 -38.29
C ILE A 146 0.04 0.49 -37.90
N SER A 147 0.75 0.46 -36.78
CA SER A 147 1.44 -0.75 -36.33
C SER A 147 0.45 -1.87 -36.01
N GLN A 148 0.56 -2.99 -36.74
CA GLN A 148 -0.24 -4.18 -36.48
C GLN A 148 0.28 -4.88 -35.23
N ILE A 149 -0.63 -5.09 -34.27
CA ILE A 149 -0.35 -5.89 -33.08
C ILE A 149 -0.39 -7.36 -33.52
N PRO A 150 0.68 -8.15 -33.29
CA PRO A 150 0.66 -9.57 -33.60
C PRO A 150 -0.50 -10.28 -32.90
N SER A 151 -1.12 -11.25 -33.57
CA SER A 151 -2.19 -12.06 -32.97
C SER A 151 -1.69 -12.92 -31.81
N ASP A 152 -0.43 -13.35 -31.88
CA ASP A 152 0.26 -14.04 -30.80
C ASP A 152 1.26 -13.09 -30.12
N LEU A 153 0.94 -12.65 -28.91
CA LEU A 153 1.81 -11.75 -28.13
C LEU A 153 3.03 -12.49 -27.53
N SER A 154 3.04 -13.82 -27.47
CA SER A 154 4.13 -14.60 -26.87
C SER A 154 5.44 -14.51 -27.65
N ILE A 155 5.37 -14.14 -28.94
CA ILE A 155 6.53 -13.92 -29.80
C ILE A 155 7.29 -12.63 -29.45
N LEU A 156 6.63 -11.70 -28.73
CA LEU A 156 7.23 -10.43 -28.37
C LEU A 156 8.04 -10.58 -27.07
N PRO A 157 9.22 -9.94 -26.99
CA PRO A 157 10.05 -9.98 -25.79
C PRO A 157 9.39 -9.24 -24.62
N ARG A 158 9.60 -9.78 -23.41
CA ARG A 158 9.03 -9.28 -22.16
C ARG A 158 9.99 -8.36 -21.40
N PRO A 159 9.47 -7.37 -20.64
CA PRO A 159 10.31 -6.58 -19.74
C PRO A 159 10.91 -7.45 -18.63
N THR A 160 12.10 -7.09 -18.15
CA THR A 160 12.67 -7.66 -16.93
C THR A 160 12.00 -7.02 -15.72
N LEU A 161 11.36 -7.82 -14.88
CA LEU A 161 10.67 -7.36 -13.67
C LEU A 161 11.45 -7.77 -12.42
N ALA A 162 11.63 -6.84 -11.50
CA ALA A 162 12.38 -7.07 -10.27
C ALA A 162 11.80 -8.21 -9.44
N ASN A 163 12.68 -9.00 -8.81
CA ASN A 163 12.32 -10.00 -7.80
C ASN A 163 12.30 -9.39 -6.39
N GLU A 164 11.78 -10.13 -5.41
CA GLU A 164 11.61 -9.64 -4.03
C GLU A 164 12.92 -9.20 -3.37
N THR A 165 14.04 -9.87 -3.65
CA THR A 165 15.36 -9.48 -3.12
C THR A 165 15.81 -8.13 -3.67
N GLU A 166 15.62 -7.90 -4.97
CA GLU A 166 15.91 -6.62 -5.63
C GLU A 166 15.00 -5.51 -5.09
N LEU A 167 13.71 -5.80 -4.87
CA LEU A 167 12.73 -4.87 -4.32
C LEU A 167 13.02 -4.49 -2.86
N LEU A 168 13.40 -5.46 -2.02
CA LEU A 168 13.88 -5.19 -0.66
C LEU A 168 15.11 -4.29 -0.71
N THR A 169 16.09 -4.64 -1.52
CA THR A 169 17.34 -3.88 -1.62
C THR A 169 17.09 -2.44 -2.09
N PHE A 170 16.22 -2.26 -3.07
CA PHE A 170 15.83 -0.95 -3.56
C PHE A 170 15.14 -0.14 -2.46
N SER A 171 14.09 -0.70 -1.84
CA SER A 171 13.34 -0.04 -0.77
C SER A 171 14.22 0.27 0.44
N PHE A 172 15.17 -0.62 0.76
CA PHE A 172 16.01 -0.53 1.95
C PHE A 172 17.25 0.36 1.80
N ASN A 173 17.51 0.86 0.59
CA ASN A 173 18.59 1.80 0.34
C ASN A 173 18.08 3.20 -0.04
N ASN A 174 16.80 3.47 0.22
CA ASN A 174 16.10 4.73 -0.04
C ASN A 174 16.52 5.46 -1.33
N PRO A 175 15.97 5.06 -2.48
CA PRO A 175 16.45 5.49 -3.78
C PRO A 175 15.87 6.85 -4.20
N TYR A 176 14.87 7.36 -3.48
CA TYR A 176 14.15 8.58 -3.80
C TYR A 176 14.51 9.69 -2.82
N GLU A 177 14.51 10.91 -3.33
CA GLU A 177 14.75 12.12 -2.55
C GLU A 177 13.70 13.14 -2.93
N THR A 178 13.10 13.80 -1.95
CA THR A 178 12.11 14.85 -2.23
C THR A 178 12.69 16.00 -3.05
N MET A 179 11.89 16.59 -3.94
CA MET A 179 12.31 17.71 -4.77
C MET A 179 12.41 19.01 -3.98
N PHE A 180 11.45 19.26 -3.09
CA PHE A 180 11.32 20.54 -2.37
C PHE A 180 11.71 20.41 -0.90
N SER A 181 12.23 21.51 -0.34
CA SER A 181 12.65 21.55 1.06
C SER A 181 11.48 21.44 2.05
N LEU A 182 10.28 21.90 1.66
CA LEU A 182 9.07 21.84 2.48
C LEU A 182 8.61 20.40 2.76
N ASP A 183 8.90 19.49 1.84
CA ASP A 183 8.54 18.08 1.95
C ASP A 183 9.60 17.25 2.72
N LYS A 184 10.61 17.90 3.32
CA LYS A 184 11.64 17.20 4.09
C LYS A 184 11.11 16.85 5.48
N MET A 185 11.49 15.67 5.96
CA MET A 185 11.17 15.23 7.30
C MET A 185 11.71 16.22 8.35
N PRO A 186 10.91 16.60 9.36
CA PRO A 186 11.39 17.42 10.47
C PRO A 186 12.57 16.77 11.19
N THR A 187 13.60 17.58 11.47
CA THR A 187 14.79 17.15 12.22
C THR A 187 14.57 17.06 13.73
N LYS A 188 13.53 17.74 14.23
CA LYS A 188 13.12 17.67 15.63
C LYS A 188 12.78 16.22 16.01
N SER A 189 13.13 15.82 17.23
CA SER A 189 12.71 14.51 17.77
C SER A 189 11.19 14.42 17.87
N SER A 190 10.65 13.22 17.77
CA SER A 190 9.24 13.00 18.02
C SER A 190 8.86 13.36 19.45
N ASN A 191 7.68 13.92 19.62
CA ASN A 191 7.02 14.13 20.90
C ASN A 191 6.60 12.78 21.51
N ARG A 192 6.20 11.83 20.65
CA ARG A 192 5.69 10.52 21.03
C ARG A 192 6.06 9.45 20.00
N GLU A 193 6.21 8.22 20.48
CA GLU A 193 6.37 7.04 19.63
C GLU A 193 5.31 6.00 20.00
N TYR A 194 4.50 5.58 19.02
CA TYR A 194 3.59 4.46 19.15
C TYR A 194 4.20 3.20 18.55
N PHE A 195 4.07 2.08 19.27
CA PHE A 195 4.46 0.76 18.78
C PHE A 195 3.20 -0.06 18.48
N LEU A 196 3.03 -0.47 17.23
CA LEU A 196 1.88 -1.18 16.70
C LEU A 196 2.31 -2.59 16.28
N LEU A 197 1.96 -3.58 17.10
CA LEU A 197 2.21 -4.99 16.82
C LEU A 197 1.07 -5.55 15.98
N ALA A 198 1.36 -5.88 14.72
CA ALA A 198 0.43 -6.53 13.81
C ALA A 198 0.49 -8.05 13.97
N THR A 199 -0.63 -8.68 14.32
CA THR A 199 -0.76 -10.14 14.43
C THR A 199 -2.01 -10.65 13.72
N GLN A 200 -1.98 -11.88 13.24
CA GLN A 200 -3.19 -12.61 12.84
C GLN A 200 -3.46 -13.69 13.88
N ASP A 201 -4.67 -13.77 14.41
CA ASP A 201 -5.07 -14.74 15.44
C ASP A 201 -6.41 -15.38 15.11
N LEU A 202 -6.69 -16.51 15.76
CA LEU A 202 -8.01 -17.12 15.75
C LEU A 202 -9.00 -16.29 16.57
N THR A 203 -10.26 -16.33 16.17
CA THR A 203 -11.39 -15.89 17.01
C THR A 203 -11.54 -16.81 18.23
N SER A 204 -12.28 -16.36 19.24
CA SER A 204 -12.45 -17.10 20.50
C SER A 204 -13.12 -18.47 20.35
N ASP A 205 -13.93 -18.65 19.31
CA ASP A 205 -14.55 -19.94 18.95
C ASP A 205 -13.59 -20.86 18.16
N GLY A 206 -12.41 -20.37 17.77
CA GLY A 206 -11.40 -21.12 17.02
C GLY A 206 -11.73 -21.35 15.55
N LEU A 207 -12.82 -20.78 15.04
CA LEU A 207 -13.35 -21.06 13.70
C LEU A 207 -13.13 -19.92 12.70
N GLY A 208 -12.77 -18.73 13.17
CA GLY A 208 -12.51 -17.54 12.37
C GLY A 208 -11.09 -17.00 12.55
N TYR A 209 -10.72 -16.03 11.71
CA TYR A 209 -9.43 -15.32 11.78
C TYR A 209 -9.66 -13.82 11.94
N ARG A 210 -8.77 -13.16 12.68
CA ARG A 210 -8.74 -11.70 12.83
C ARG A 210 -7.31 -11.20 12.74
N TRP A 211 -7.13 -10.10 12.03
CA TRP A 211 -5.92 -9.28 12.14
C TRP A 211 -6.10 -8.30 13.28
N LYS A 212 -5.04 -8.09 14.06
CA LYS A 212 -5.07 -7.25 15.26
C LYS A 212 -3.89 -6.32 15.26
N ILE A 213 -4.13 -5.11 15.73
CA ILE A 213 -3.07 -4.19 16.15
C ILE A 213 -3.09 -4.13 17.67
N ASN A 214 -1.98 -4.50 18.32
CA ASN A 214 -1.86 -4.55 19.79
C ASN A 214 -2.98 -5.34 20.47
N ASN A 215 -3.38 -6.49 19.88
CA ASN A 215 -4.47 -7.35 20.35
C ASN A 215 -5.86 -6.69 20.39
N ALA A 216 -6.04 -5.55 19.73
CA ALA A 216 -7.33 -4.88 19.60
C ALA A 216 -8.08 -5.36 18.34
N VAL A 217 -9.40 -5.42 18.44
CA VAL A 217 -10.38 -5.71 17.37
C VAL A 217 -11.59 -4.81 17.55
N LEU A 218 -12.35 -4.50 16.50
CA LEU A 218 -13.64 -3.86 16.66
C LEU A 218 -14.69 -4.84 17.18
N ASP A 219 -15.49 -4.37 18.13
CA ASP A 219 -16.70 -5.08 18.54
C ASP A 219 -17.80 -4.83 17.48
N MET A 220 -18.09 -5.86 16.69
CA MET A 220 -19.12 -5.80 15.64
C MET A 220 -20.52 -5.52 16.21
N SER A 221 -20.81 -5.93 17.46
CA SER A 221 -22.09 -5.64 18.10
C SER A 221 -22.23 -4.16 18.44
N GLN A 222 -21.12 -3.54 18.86
CA GLN A 222 -21.07 -2.09 19.06
C GLN A 222 -21.23 -1.37 17.71
N LEU A 223 -20.55 -1.79 16.64
CA LEU A 223 -20.71 -1.20 15.30
C LEU A 223 -22.17 -1.19 14.83
N GLN A 224 -22.91 -2.28 15.06
CA GLN A 224 -24.32 -2.39 14.69
C GLN A 224 -25.26 -1.47 15.48
N SER A 225 -24.85 -1.01 16.67
CA SER A 225 -25.64 -0.11 17.51
C SER A 225 -25.32 1.38 17.27
N VAL A 226 -24.30 1.67 16.47
CA VAL A 226 -23.90 3.05 16.13
C VAL A 226 -24.85 3.62 15.08
N ALA A 227 -25.63 4.63 15.48
CA ALA A 227 -26.63 5.28 14.60
C ALA A 227 -26.07 6.44 13.77
N ALA A 228 -24.88 6.95 14.10
CA ALA A 228 -24.26 8.10 13.44
C ALA A 228 -22.76 7.86 13.21
N PRO A 229 -22.14 8.49 12.19
CA PRO A 229 -20.69 8.40 11.99
C PRO A 229 -19.91 8.86 13.24
N PHE A 230 -18.81 8.18 13.57
CA PHE A 230 -18.04 8.49 14.80
C PHE A 230 -17.61 9.94 14.91
N LEU A 231 -17.19 10.57 13.80
CA LEU A 231 -16.78 11.97 13.82
C LEU A 231 -17.95 12.91 14.18
N PHE A 232 -19.18 12.58 13.77
CA PHE A 232 -20.37 13.34 14.14
C PHE A 232 -20.65 13.25 15.64
N ASP A 233 -20.56 12.05 16.23
CA ASP A 233 -20.70 11.87 17.68
C ASP A 233 -19.63 12.67 18.43
N LEU A 234 -18.37 12.55 18.01
CA LEU A 234 -17.24 13.24 18.62
C LEU A 234 -17.37 14.76 18.55
N TYR A 235 -17.81 15.29 17.40
CA TYR A 235 -18.07 16.73 17.21
C TYR A 235 -19.13 17.25 18.18
N ASN A 236 -20.16 16.47 18.46
CA ASN A 236 -21.22 16.81 19.41
C ASN A 236 -20.86 16.47 20.88
N GLY A 237 -19.60 16.14 21.17
CA GLY A 237 -19.12 15.80 22.51
C GLY A 237 -19.50 14.40 23.00
N ASN A 238 -20.13 13.57 22.15
CA ASN A 238 -20.45 12.19 22.46
C ASN A 238 -19.26 11.27 22.15
N GLN A 239 -18.66 10.67 23.18
CA GLN A 239 -17.55 9.72 23.03
C GLN A 239 -17.93 8.28 23.39
N GLN A 240 -19.21 8.00 23.68
CA GLN A 240 -19.65 6.67 24.13
C GLN A 240 -19.46 5.61 23.05
N ASN A 241 -19.65 6.01 21.79
CA ASN A 241 -19.56 5.12 20.63
C ASN A 241 -18.12 4.91 20.14
N LEU A 242 -17.13 5.59 20.71
CA LEU A 242 -15.74 5.50 20.29
C LEU A 242 -15.08 4.21 20.80
N PHE A 243 -14.46 3.46 19.89
CA PHE A 243 -13.72 2.24 20.22
C PHE A 243 -12.35 2.55 20.83
N LYS A 244 -12.32 2.66 22.16
CA LYS A 244 -11.11 3.04 22.90
C LYS A 244 -9.91 2.10 22.70
N ASN A 245 -10.15 0.82 22.46
CA ASN A 245 -9.09 -0.19 22.29
C ASN A 245 -8.33 -0.06 20.96
N VAL A 246 -8.95 0.49 19.91
CA VAL A 246 -8.32 0.76 18.61
C VAL A 246 -8.02 2.25 18.39
N THR A 247 -8.39 3.13 19.32
CA THR A 247 -8.22 4.58 19.17
C THR A 247 -6.97 5.07 19.90
N TYR A 248 -6.14 5.80 19.15
CA TYR A 248 -4.92 6.46 19.62
C TYR A 248 -5.15 7.97 19.56
N VAL A 249 -4.99 8.64 20.70
CA VAL A 249 -5.17 10.09 20.79
C VAL A 249 -3.84 10.78 20.51
N VAL A 250 -3.89 11.81 19.67
CA VAL A 250 -2.75 12.66 19.32
C VAL A 250 -3.13 14.13 19.50
N GLU A 251 -2.16 14.96 19.88
CA GLU A 251 -2.38 16.38 20.13
C GLU A 251 -1.89 17.23 18.94
N GLN A 252 -2.60 18.32 18.64
CA GLN A 252 -2.25 19.22 17.55
C GLN A 252 -0.79 19.71 17.65
N ASN A 253 -0.12 19.72 16.51
CA ASN A 253 1.28 20.03 16.27
C ASN A 253 2.30 19.06 16.91
N GLU A 254 1.87 17.90 17.44
CA GLU A 254 2.82 16.84 17.82
C GLU A 254 3.55 16.28 16.59
N ILE A 255 4.84 15.98 16.75
CA ILE A 255 5.56 15.08 15.85
C ILE A 255 5.43 13.67 16.42
N VAL A 256 4.75 12.78 15.71
CA VAL A 256 4.49 11.41 16.17
C VAL A 256 5.25 10.44 15.29
N ASP A 257 6.02 9.56 15.94
CA ASP A 257 6.59 8.39 15.31
C ASP A 257 5.64 7.19 15.51
N ILE A 258 5.40 6.41 14.46
CA ILE A 258 4.62 5.17 14.53
C ILE A 258 5.48 4.03 14.00
N VAL A 259 5.70 3.01 14.82
CA VAL A 259 6.40 1.79 14.46
C VAL A 259 5.38 0.70 14.20
N ILE A 260 5.30 0.22 12.97
CA ILE A 260 4.53 -0.97 12.63
C ILE A 260 5.47 -2.18 12.67
N GLN A 261 5.25 -3.07 13.63
CA GLN A 261 5.95 -4.34 13.75
C GLN A 261 5.15 -5.44 13.06
N ASN A 262 5.76 -6.06 12.06
CA ASN A 262 5.19 -7.19 11.34
C ASN A 262 5.51 -8.51 12.05
N THR A 263 4.59 -9.47 11.97
CA THR A 263 4.78 -10.81 12.55
C THR A 263 4.29 -11.91 11.62
N VAL A 264 4.77 -13.13 11.85
CA VAL A 264 4.35 -14.32 11.10
C VAL A 264 2.88 -14.66 11.41
N ALA A 265 2.08 -14.81 10.36
CA ALA A 265 0.66 -15.16 10.43
C ALA A 265 0.45 -16.66 10.78
N LEU A 266 -0.81 -17.07 10.98
CA LEU A 266 -1.14 -18.44 11.40
C LEU A 266 -0.77 -19.52 10.37
N ASN A 267 -0.66 -19.14 9.10
CA ASN A 267 -0.19 -20.01 8.02
C ASN A 267 1.35 -20.23 8.05
N GLY A 268 2.08 -19.64 9.00
CA GLY A 268 3.52 -19.74 9.10
C GLY A 268 4.31 -18.84 8.15
N VAL A 269 3.63 -17.92 7.47
CA VAL A 269 4.22 -16.95 6.53
C VAL A 269 4.16 -15.56 7.14
N CYS A 270 5.25 -14.80 7.01
CA CYS A 270 5.21 -13.35 7.21
C CYS A 270 4.75 -12.69 5.91
N GLU A 271 3.62 -12.00 5.96
CA GLU A 271 3.04 -11.31 4.80
C GLU A 271 3.51 -9.86 4.76
N SER A 272 3.57 -9.25 3.57
CA SER A 272 3.86 -7.82 3.47
C SER A 272 2.56 -7.02 3.49
N HIS A 273 2.54 -5.89 4.19
CA HIS A 273 1.33 -5.11 4.42
C HIS A 273 1.52 -3.65 3.99
N PRO A 274 0.85 -3.17 2.92
CA PRO A 274 0.78 -1.74 2.65
C PRO A 274 -0.09 -1.08 3.73
N PHE A 275 0.47 -0.18 4.52
CA PHE A 275 -0.29 0.63 5.48
C PHE A 275 -0.54 2.01 4.90
N HIS A 276 -1.80 2.44 4.94
CA HIS A 276 -2.29 3.72 4.45
C HIS A 276 -2.82 4.58 5.60
N MET A 277 -2.55 5.88 5.57
CA MET A 277 -3.02 6.86 6.55
C MET A 277 -3.96 7.85 5.90
N HIS A 278 -5.14 8.01 6.50
CA HIS A 278 -6.09 9.06 6.12
C HIS A 278 -5.67 10.40 6.73
N GLY A 279 -6.08 11.50 6.12
CA GLY A 279 -5.87 12.87 6.64
C GLY A 279 -4.43 13.38 6.57
N HIS A 280 -3.45 12.51 6.35
CA HIS A 280 -2.03 12.81 6.50
C HIS A 280 -1.16 12.16 5.43
N LYS A 281 -0.04 12.81 5.15
CA LYS A 281 1.15 12.13 4.63
C LYS A 281 2.17 11.99 5.76
N PHE A 282 3.01 10.98 5.67
CA PHE A 282 4.09 10.68 6.60
C PHE A 282 5.40 10.42 5.89
N TRP A 283 6.50 10.57 6.61
CA TRP A 283 7.84 10.17 6.17
C TRP A 283 8.13 8.77 6.64
N VAL A 284 8.73 7.94 5.78
CA VAL A 284 9.32 6.68 6.23
C VAL A 284 10.64 7.01 6.90
N HIS A 285 10.71 6.90 8.22
CA HIS A 285 11.90 7.27 9.00
C HIS A 285 12.97 6.17 8.92
N SER A 286 12.57 4.93 9.12
CA SER A 286 13.46 3.76 9.06
C SER A 286 12.67 2.47 8.89
N TYR A 287 13.36 1.40 8.52
CA TYR A 287 12.84 0.04 8.49
C TYR A 287 13.91 -0.90 9.02
N GLY A 288 13.52 -2.14 9.29
CA GLY A 288 14.50 -3.15 9.64
C GLY A 288 13.92 -4.55 9.62
N SER A 289 14.83 -5.50 9.77
CA SER A 289 14.51 -6.91 9.81
C SER A 289 14.23 -7.37 11.24
N GLY A 290 13.34 -8.35 11.38
CA GLY A 290 13.01 -8.95 12.68
C GLY A 290 12.28 -7.98 13.62
N MET A 291 12.74 -7.90 14.86
CA MET A 291 12.13 -7.09 15.92
C MET A 291 12.72 -5.68 15.96
N TYR A 292 11.86 -4.66 15.95
CA TYR A 292 12.24 -3.28 16.25
C TYR A 292 12.92 -3.17 17.63
N GLN A 293 14.02 -2.40 17.68
CA GLN A 293 14.76 -2.15 18.91
C GLN A 293 15.04 -0.65 19.02
N LYS A 294 14.25 0.05 19.85
CA LYS A 294 14.28 1.51 20.01
C LYS A 294 15.67 2.08 20.29
N LEU A 295 16.49 1.37 21.07
CA LEU A 295 17.81 1.83 21.50
C LEU A 295 18.95 1.39 20.57
N LYS A 296 18.68 0.58 19.53
CA LYS A 296 19.71 0.21 18.57
C LYS A 296 19.69 1.14 17.37
N PRO A 297 20.86 1.64 16.93
CA PRO A 297 20.94 2.39 15.70
C PRO A 297 20.49 1.49 14.55
N THR A 298 19.35 1.83 13.96
CA THR A 298 18.90 1.28 12.70
C THR A 298 19.19 2.33 11.64
N ALA A 299 19.61 1.90 10.45
CA ALA A 299 19.92 2.83 9.36
C ALA A 299 18.66 3.66 9.09
N SER A 300 18.73 4.95 9.47
CA SER A 300 17.66 5.88 9.14
C SER A 300 17.72 6.17 7.66
N ILE A 301 16.55 6.39 7.08
CA ILE A 301 16.44 6.74 5.67
C ILE A 301 17.01 8.15 5.48
N SER A 302 18.00 8.30 4.62
CA SER A 302 18.71 9.58 4.43
C SER A 302 17.84 10.69 3.83
N PHE A 303 16.88 10.33 2.96
CA PHE A 303 16.04 11.27 2.23
C PHE A 303 14.61 10.76 2.16
N PRO A 304 13.90 10.71 3.30
CA PRO A 304 12.58 10.11 3.34
C PRO A 304 11.61 10.92 2.50
N VAL A 305 10.85 10.25 1.65
CA VAL A 305 9.81 10.88 0.83
C VAL A 305 8.51 10.92 1.62
N LEU A 306 7.84 12.07 1.60
CA LEU A 306 6.52 12.27 2.18
C LEU A 306 5.49 11.49 1.37
N ARG A 307 4.71 10.62 2.00
CA ARG A 307 3.77 9.72 1.32
C ARG A 307 2.63 9.30 2.24
N ASP A 308 1.54 8.77 1.70
CA ASP A 308 0.40 8.31 2.52
C ASP A 308 0.30 6.78 2.62
N THR A 309 1.09 6.02 1.86
CA THR A 309 1.02 4.56 1.85
C THR A 309 2.40 3.90 1.79
N GLN A 310 2.75 3.10 2.80
CA GLN A 310 4.04 2.41 2.87
C GLN A 310 3.87 0.93 3.20
N THR A 311 4.57 0.09 2.43
CA THR A 311 4.66 -1.35 2.70
C THR A 311 5.57 -1.61 3.90
N VAL A 312 5.03 -2.34 4.86
CA VAL A 312 5.79 -3.02 5.90
C VAL A 312 6.15 -4.39 5.35
N TYR A 313 7.40 -4.54 4.91
CA TYR A 313 7.85 -5.76 4.22
C TYR A 313 8.08 -6.92 5.18
N ALA A 314 7.86 -8.13 4.66
CA ALA A 314 8.34 -9.36 5.25
C ALA A 314 9.82 -9.56 4.89
N THR A 315 10.72 -9.36 5.85
CA THR A 315 12.17 -9.54 5.64
C THR A 315 12.67 -10.91 6.08
N GLN A 316 11.89 -11.61 6.92
CA GLN A 316 12.12 -12.97 7.37
C GLN A 316 10.82 -13.76 7.24
N TYR A 317 10.91 -15.07 7.06
CA TYR A 317 9.73 -15.95 6.94
C TYR A 317 8.74 -15.53 5.83
N ALA A 318 9.20 -14.69 4.89
CA ALA A 318 8.40 -14.22 3.77
C ALA A 318 8.07 -15.38 2.83
N TYR A 319 7.06 -15.19 1.96
CA TYR A 319 6.58 -16.24 1.06
C TYR A 319 7.68 -16.91 0.22
N PHE A 320 8.70 -16.17 -0.21
CA PHE A 320 9.82 -16.68 -1.01
C PHE A 320 10.96 -17.31 -0.18
N THR A 321 10.79 -17.45 1.13
CA THR A 321 11.77 -18.10 2.02
C THR A 321 11.39 -19.56 2.32
N SER A 322 12.38 -20.38 2.65
CA SER A 322 12.18 -21.81 2.91
C SER A 322 11.67 -22.14 4.33
N ASN A 323 11.90 -21.25 5.31
CA ASN A 323 11.56 -21.50 6.72
C ASN A 323 10.15 -21.02 7.10
N ARG A 324 9.12 -21.48 6.38
CA ARG A 324 7.71 -21.10 6.63
C ARG A 324 6.99 -22.23 7.36
N THR A 325 6.80 -22.07 8.67
CA THR A 325 6.11 -23.07 9.50
C THR A 325 5.18 -22.37 10.47
N ALA A 326 4.02 -22.97 10.75
CA ALA A 326 3.05 -22.45 11.71
C ALA A 326 3.65 -22.28 13.12
N ASN A 327 4.71 -23.01 13.46
CA ASN A 327 5.45 -22.83 14.72
C ASN A 327 6.12 -21.46 14.85
N ASN A 328 6.30 -20.73 13.73
CA ASN A 328 6.84 -19.39 13.73
C ASN A 328 5.78 -18.32 14.04
N HIS A 329 4.52 -18.69 14.26
CA HIS A 329 3.42 -17.76 14.52
C HIS A 329 3.81 -16.69 15.56
N ARG A 330 3.54 -15.42 15.23
CA ARG A 330 3.88 -14.21 16.00
C ARG A 330 5.38 -13.89 16.13
N LEU A 331 6.29 -14.66 15.51
CA LEU A 331 7.68 -14.24 15.45
C LEU A 331 7.82 -12.94 14.65
N PRO A 332 8.62 -11.97 15.12
CA PRO A 332 8.80 -10.70 14.45
C PRO A 332 9.60 -10.87 13.16
N CYS A 333 9.12 -10.29 12.07
CA CYS A 333 9.62 -10.63 10.73
C CYS A 333 9.89 -9.41 9.84
N GLY A 334 9.93 -8.22 10.42
CA GLY A 334 10.15 -6.96 9.74
C GLY A 334 9.41 -5.83 10.45
N TRP A 335 9.86 -4.59 10.28
CA TRP A 335 9.17 -3.42 10.81
C TRP A 335 9.43 -2.18 9.98
N THR A 336 8.55 -1.20 10.10
CA THR A 336 8.72 0.12 9.49
C THR A 336 8.33 1.18 10.52
N LYS A 337 9.17 2.20 10.65
CA LYS A 337 8.92 3.38 11.46
C LYS A 337 8.59 4.54 10.52
N ILE A 338 7.43 5.14 10.71
CA ILE A 338 7.00 6.35 10.01
C ILE A 338 6.96 7.52 10.99
N ARG A 339 7.02 8.74 10.44
CA ARG A 339 6.88 10.00 11.18
C ARG A 339 5.80 10.84 10.53
N MET A 340 4.91 11.40 11.34
CA MET A 340 3.90 12.36 10.91
C MET A 340 3.93 13.63 11.77
N ILE A 341 3.36 14.71 11.24
CA ILE A 341 2.99 15.89 12.01
C ILE A 341 1.47 15.84 12.17
N VAL A 342 1.00 16.10 13.38
CA VAL A 342 -0.42 16.10 13.73
C VAL A 342 -0.96 17.52 13.46
N ASP A 343 -1.33 17.83 12.23
CA ASP A 343 -1.74 19.19 11.82
C ASP A 343 -3.16 19.29 11.20
N ASN A 344 -3.96 18.23 11.27
CA ASN A 344 -5.26 18.11 10.63
C ASN A 344 -6.32 17.50 11.59
N PRO A 345 -7.05 18.33 12.37
CA PRO A 345 -8.11 17.88 13.29
C PRO A 345 -9.08 16.88 12.65
N GLY A 346 -9.36 15.76 13.32
CA GLY A 346 -10.22 14.72 12.77
C GLY A 346 -10.15 13.37 13.46
N LEU A 347 -10.84 12.39 12.86
CA LEU A 347 -10.74 10.98 13.21
C LEU A 347 -10.29 10.22 11.98
N TRP A 348 -9.02 9.82 11.95
CA TRP A 348 -8.37 9.27 10.76
C TRP A 348 -8.09 7.79 10.92
N MET A 349 -8.39 7.00 9.89
CA MET A 349 -7.98 5.60 9.86
C MET A 349 -6.51 5.48 9.47
N PHE A 350 -5.77 4.63 10.18
CA PHE A 350 -4.47 4.12 9.76
C PHE A 350 -4.56 2.60 9.65
N HIS A 351 -4.54 2.08 8.43
CA HIS A 351 -4.98 0.71 8.15
C HIS A 351 -4.14 0.01 7.10
N CYS A 352 -4.14 -1.32 7.13
CA CYS A 352 -3.64 -2.10 6.00
C CYS A 352 -4.56 -1.86 4.79
N HIS A 353 -3.99 -1.56 3.64
CA HIS A 353 -4.69 -1.30 2.39
C HIS A 353 -4.93 -2.58 1.57
N ILE A 354 -4.65 -3.76 2.13
CA ILE A 354 -5.22 -5.02 1.64
C ILE A 354 -6.66 -5.08 2.14
N GLY A 355 -7.62 -5.14 1.21
CA GLY A 355 -9.05 -5.04 1.49
C GLY A 355 -9.50 -6.04 2.55
N ALA A 356 -9.15 -7.31 2.38
CA ALA A 356 -9.50 -8.35 3.34
C ALA A 356 -8.89 -8.14 4.73
N HIS A 357 -7.65 -7.67 4.81
CA HIS A 357 -6.99 -7.46 6.10
C HIS A 357 -7.63 -6.29 6.85
N SER A 358 -7.96 -5.22 6.14
CA SER A 358 -8.75 -4.11 6.71
C SER A 358 -10.11 -4.60 7.21
N TYR A 359 -10.78 -5.46 6.44
CA TYR A 359 -12.08 -6.03 6.81
C TYR A 359 -12.01 -6.98 8.02
N MET A 360 -10.83 -7.57 8.25
CA MET A 360 -10.51 -8.43 9.39
C MET A 360 -9.82 -7.68 10.54
N ASP A 361 -9.98 -6.35 10.64
CA ASP A 361 -9.56 -5.51 11.78
C ASP A 361 -8.08 -5.03 11.81
N MET A 362 -7.37 -5.07 10.68
CA MET A 362 -5.99 -4.58 10.59
C MET A 362 -5.89 -3.04 10.49
N TYR A 363 -6.35 -2.32 11.51
CA TYR A 363 -6.29 -0.86 11.57
C TYR A 363 -6.24 -0.30 12.99
N ILE A 364 -5.99 1.00 13.07
CA ILE A 364 -6.23 1.84 14.24
C ILE A 364 -6.99 3.10 13.82
N LEU A 365 -7.55 3.80 14.79
CA LEU A 365 -8.10 5.15 14.63
C LEU A 365 -7.17 6.15 15.31
N LEU A 366 -6.80 7.23 14.61
CA LEU A 366 -6.11 8.39 15.15
C LEU A 366 -7.15 9.45 15.45
N LYS A 367 -7.37 9.74 16.73
CA LYS A 367 -8.24 10.85 17.17
C LYS A 367 -7.37 12.07 17.40
N GLU A 368 -7.53 13.04 16.52
CA GLU A 368 -6.74 14.26 16.46
C GLU A 368 -7.62 15.46 16.78
N ASP A 369 -7.30 16.11 17.90
CA ASP A 369 -7.79 17.43 18.31
C ASP A 369 -9.22 17.81 17.86
N ILE A 370 -10.20 16.95 18.17
CA ILE A 370 -11.61 17.14 17.82
C ILE A 370 -12.15 18.50 18.27
N ALA A 371 -11.62 19.05 19.38
CA ALA A 371 -12.04 20.36 19.88
C ALA A 371 -11.81 21.48 18.85
N HIS A 372 -10.75 21.40 18.04
CA HIS A 372 -10.44 22.41 17.04
C HIS A 372 -11.32 22.34 15.78
N LEU A 373 -12.09 21.25 15.57
CA LEU A 373 -13.13 21.21 14.53
C LEU A 373 -14.26 22.22 14.79
N THR A 374 -14.45 22.64 16.04
CA THR A 374 -15.54 23.53 16.44
C THR A 374 -15.22 25.02 16.20
N MET A 375 -13.99 25.37 15.86
CA MET A 375 -13.52 26.78 15.85
C MET A 375 -13.97 27.62 14.65
N GLU A 376 -14.53 27.03 13.57
CA GLU A 376 -15.07 27.81 12.44
C GLU A 376 -16.61 27.85 12.35
N SER A 377 -17.33 26.98 13.06
CA SER A 377 -18.81 26.95 12.95
C SER A 377 -19.53 27.99 13.81
N LEU A 378 -18.84 28.60 14.79
CA LEU A 378 -19.42 29.60 15.70
C LEU A 378 -19.24 31.06 15.22
N ALA A 379 -18.65 31.29 14.03
CA ALA A 379 -18.45 32.63 13.48
C ALA A 379 -19.36 32.98 12.29
N GLN A 380 -20.35 32.14 11.95
CA GLN A 380 -21.26 32.35 10.80
C GLN A 380 -22.75 32.51 11.12
N HIS A 381 -23.13 32.84 12.35
CA HIS A 381 -24.51 33.24 12.67
C HIS A 381 -24.59 34.55 13.45
#